data_AF-A0A2E8H493-F1
#
_entry.id   AF-A0A2E8H493-F1
#
_cell.length_a   1.000
_cell.length_b   1.000
_cell.length_c   1.000
_cell.angle_alpha   90.00
_cell.angle_beta   90.00
_cell.angle_gamma   90.00
#
_symmetry.space_group_name_H-M   'P 1'
#
loop_
_entity.id
_entity.type
_entity.pdbx_description
1 polymer ?
#
loop_
_entity_poly.entity_id
_entity_poly.type
_entity_poly.pdbx_seq_one_letter_code
_entity_poly.pdbx_strand_id
1 'polypeptide(L)'
;MDLTRQPPRRPSNAGIAGIVGLARMTDKARGHNAEMIGEFKYGETSGLDCEVLELLGIGFDDFADAVDRLWDVELEAWVRQSMTCSQEQIDAFNQEQLAREPLDELHRRLLRERIDAYAPGSTDITTVYASIELDDWGAFRDEDLTARPPRTAFLRTVAGIVGAARMADKARGKRSGKLGAYRYGDDSYVDRTILELLGLSPQDFEEAAWRNPNDAELGEWIREQSSFTAAGVSVLNAHLTPRGLATADVAETFRKRRDEVCPDRPDVTTYFELMDIDDEQSFGIVDLNRRPPRSAFDTSLGGVNGLARMIDKGRAHNAAHLGAYWFGEDSGFDRRILELLNLSSADFASALAQHDTDEGVLSWLGDRLQGRDTEVAALNQTLVALTPGSDEVRGYLIAGVKGADPARSDIDTFMALTQVDDDVFLARLRTRV
;
A
#
# COMPACT_ATOMS: atom_id res chain seq x y z
N MET A 1 4.19 4.35 -1.16
CA MET A 1 2.87 4.54 -1.79
C MET A 1 2.55 3.24 -2.50
N ASP A 2 1.33 2.71 -2.38
CA ASP A 2 0.98 1.46 -3.06
C ASP A 2 0.50 1.73 -4.49
N LEU A 3 1.40 1.60 -5.47
CA LEU A 3 1.11 1.83 -6.89
C LEU A 3 0.49 0.61 -7.58
N THR A 4 0.27 -0.49 -6.85
CA THR A 4 -0.55 -1.62 -7.35
C THR A 4 -2.05 -1.31 -7.26
N ARG A 5 -2.41 -0.29 -6.49
CA ARG A 5 -3.79 0.13 -6.20
C ARG A 5 -4.18 1.49 -6.77
N GLN A 6 -3.21 2.25 -7.29
CA GLN A 6 -3.41 3.58 -7.89
C GLN A 6 -2.23 3.95 -8.79
N PRO A 7 -2.39 4.86 -9.76
CA PRO A 7 -1.25 5.37 -10.50
C PRO A 7 -0.48 6.39 -9.63
N PRO A 8 0.80 6.64 -9.91
CA PRO A 8 1.47 7.83 -9.39
C PRO A 8 0.79 9.09 -9.97
N ARG A 9 0.98 10.26 -9.35
CA ARG A 9 0.41 11.52 -9.82
C ARG A 9 0.67 11.76 -11.29
N ARG A 10 -0.21 12.52 -11.93
CA ARG A 10 -0.13 12.79 -13.36
C ARG A 10 1.20 13.47 -13.69
N PRO A 11 1.86 13.14 -14.82
CA PRO A 11 3.13 13.75 -15.18
C PRO A 11 3.04 15.28 -15.34
N SER A 12 1.89 15.86 -15.69
CA SER A 12 1.70 17.32 -15.68
C SER A 12 1.58 17.96 -14.28
N ASN A 13 1.53 17.17 -13.20
CA ASN A 13 1.44 17.69 -11.84
C ASN A 13 2.75 18.39 -11.45
N ALA A 14 2.69 19.72 -11.30
CA ALA A 14 3.79 20.57 -10.90
C ALA A 14 3.76 20.94 -9.39
N GLY A 15 3.01 20.18 -8.59
CA GLY A 15 2.74 20.47 -7.17
C GLY A 15 3.97 20.38 -6.26
N ILE A 16 5.10 19.84 -6.75
CA ILE A 16 6.38 19.84 -6.03
C ILE A 16 7.35 20.73 -6.80
N ALA A 17 7.81 21.80 -6.15
CA ALA A 17 8.79 22.76 -6.66
C ALA A 17 8.42 23.46 -8.00
N GLY A 18 7.18 23.31 -8.50
CA GLY A 18 6.78 23.84 -9.80
C GLY A 18 7.33 23.05 -10.99
N ILE A 19 7.75 21.79 -10.80
CA ILE A 19 8.42 20.97 -11.83
C ILE A 19 7.49 19.83 -12.24
N VAL A 20 7.14 19.75 -13.52
CA VAL A 20 6.34 18.63 -14.06
C VAL A 20 7.14 17.32 -13.99
N GLY A 21 6.47 16.20 -13.73
CA GLY A 21 7.11 14.90 -13.56
C GLY A 21 7.73 14.67 -12.18
N LEU A 22 8.04 15.71 -11.40
CA LEU A 22 8.65 15.55 -10.07
C LEU A 22 7.70 14.92 -9.03
N ALA A 23 6.43 15.35 -9.01
CA ALA A 23 5.40 14.76 -8.16
C ALA A 23 5.20 13.27 -8.49
N ARG A 24 5.16 12.93 -9.78
CA ARG A 24 5.09 11.56 -10.27
C ARG A 24 6.31 10.73 -9.86
N MET A 25 7.51 11.25 -10.06
CA MET A 25 8.77 10.59 -9.67
C MET A 25 8.83 10.37 -8.16
N THR A 26 8.33 11.32 -7.36
CA THR A 26 8.20 11.19 -5.91
C THR A 26 7.32 10.00 -5.54
N ASP A 27 6.15 9.87 -6.16
CA ASP A 27 5.24 8.76 -5.88
C ASP A 27 5.85 7.41 -6.28
N LYS A 28 6.57 7.37 -7.41
CA LYS A 28 7.31 6.19 -7.87
C LYS A 28 8.45 5.83 -6.93
N ALA A 29 9.20 6.80 -6.42
CA ALA A 29 10.20 6.59 -5.39
C ALA A 29 9.57 6.02 -4.10
N ARG A 30 8.42 6.58 -3.65
CA ARG A 30 7.67 6.05 -2.51
C ARG A 30 7.15 4.64 -2.76
N GLY A 31 6.82 4.28 -4.01
CA GLY A 31 6.43 2.94 -4.41
C GLY A 31 7.61 1.98 -4.40
N HIS A 32 8.74 2.41 -4.99
CA HIS A 32 9.99 1.66 -5.03
C HIS A 32 10.51 1.33 -3.62
N ASN A 33 10.65 2.34 -2.75
CA ASN A 33 11.15 2.16 -1.39
C ASN A 33 10.25 1.26 -0.53
N ALA A 34 8.96 1.22 -0.86
CA ALA A 34 7.98 0.37 -0.18
C ALA A 34 7.74 -0.97 -0.90
N GLU A 35 8.49 -1.25 -1.96
CA GLU A 35 8.34 -2.43 -2.85
C GLU A 35 6.92 -2.63 -3.40
N MET A 36 6.17 -1.55 -3.52
CA MET A 36 4.82 -1.51 -4.06
C MET A 36 4.76 -0.63 -5.32
N ILE A 37 5.81 -0.67 -6.14
CA ILE A 37 5.87 0.09 -7.40
C ILE A 37 5.04 -0.55 -8.52
N GLY A 38 4.72 -1.84 -8.44
CA GLY A 38 3.98 -2.56 -9.49
C GLY A 38 4.72 -2.54 -10.83
N GLU A 39 3.99 -2.26 -11.91
CA GLU A 39 4.54 -2.22 -13.29
C GLU A 39 5.27 -0.91 -13.63
N PHE A 40 5.30 0.05 -12.71
CA PHE A 40 5.99 1.32 -12.94
C PHE A 40 7.50 1.15 -12.80
N LYS A 41 8.26 1.93 -13.57
CA LYS A 41 9.74 1.96 -13.53
C LYS A 41 10.20 3.21 -12.83
N TYR A 42 11.17 3.13 -11.93
CA TYR A 42 11.69 4.29 -11.19
C TYR A 42 13.18 4.54 -11.49
N GLY A 43 13.57 5.82 -11.43
CA GLY A 43 14.96 6.25 -11.46
C GLY A 43 15.65 5.97 -12.79
N GLU A 44 16.84 5.38 -12.74
CA GLU A 44 17.68 5.09 -13.91
C GLU A 44 17.00 4.18 -14.96
N THR A 45 15.96 3.45 -14.56
CA THR A 45 15.17 2.58 -15.46
C THR A 45 14.01 3.30 -16.15
N SER A 46 13.80 4.59 -15.84
CA SER A 46 12.75 5.45 -16.38
C SER A 46 13.36 6.70 -17.01
N GLY A 47 13.34 6.79 -18.35
CA GLY A 47 13.92 7.95 -19.07
C GLY A 47 13.37 9.30 -18.61
N LEU A 48 12.07 9.38 -18.30
CA LEU A 48 11.46 10.61 -17.77
C LEU A 48 11.95 10.97 -16.36
N ASP A 49 12.31 9.97 -15.53
CA ASP A 49 12.86 10.24 -14.19
C ASP A 49 14.31 10.69 -14.30
N CYS A 50 15.08 10.10 -15.21
CA CYS A 50 16.43 10.57 -15.54
C CYS A 50 16.42 12.05 -15.95
N GLU A 51 15.50 12.46 -16.82
CA GLU A 51 15.38 13.86 -17.24
C GLU A 51 15.07 14.82 -16.08
N VAL A 52 14.22 14.41 -15.13
CA VAL A 52 13.94 15.21 -13.92
C VAL A 52 15.16 15.25 -12.99
N LEU A 53 15.84 14.13 -12.75
CA LEU A 53 17.05 14.07 -11.93
C LEU A 53 18.19 14.90 -12.53
N GLU A 54 18.36 14.85 -13.85
CA GLU A 54 19.32 15.66 -14.61
C GLU A 54 19.02 17.15 -14.50
N LEU A 55 17.75 17.56 -14.64
CA LEU A 55 17.35 18.95 -14.42
C LEU A 55 17.73 19.42 -13.00
N LEU A 56 17.42 18.62 -11.99
CA LEU A 56 17.69 18.97 -10.60
C LEU A 56 19.20 18.99 -10.29
N GLY A 57 19.98 18.13 -10.94
CA GLY A 57 21.36 17.86 -10.58
C GLY A 57 21.47 17.04 -9.29
N ILE A 58 20.49 16.18 -9.01
CA ILE A 58 20.42 15.35 -7.79
C ILE A 58 20.62 13.88 -8.17
N GLY A 59 21.43 13.16 -7.39
CA GLY A 59 21.65 11.73 -7.57
C GLY A 59 20.41 10.91 -7.24
N PHE A 60 20.27 9.75 -7.90
CA PHE A 60 19.16 8.82 -7.68
C PHE A 60 19.02 8.42 -6.19
N ASP A 61 20.11 7.95 -5.57
CA ASP A 61 20.13 7.51 -4.17
C ASP A 61 19.78 8.65 -3.22
N ASP A 62 20.34 9.85 -3.43
CA ASP A 62 20.06 11.03 -2.61
C ASP A 62 18.57 11.41 -2.65
N PHE A 63 17.94 11.31 -3.83
CA PHE A 63 16.50 11.58 -3.97
C PHE A 63 15.65 10.49 -3.30
N ALA A 64 15.99 9.21 -3.51
CA ALA A 64 15.28 8.09 -2.89
C ALA A 64 15.33 8.18 -1.35
N ASP A 65 16.49 8.51 -0.79
CA ASP A 65 16.71 8.73 0.64
C ASP A 65 15.95 9.95 1.20
N ALA A 66 15.80 11.00 0.39
CA ALA A 66 15.00 12.17 0.76
C ALA A 66 13.51 11.84 0.79
N VAL A 67 13.00 11.11 -0.22
CA VAL A 67 11.59 10.71 -0.31
C VAL A 67 11.17 9.77 0.82
N ASP A 68 12.08 8.93 1.31
CA ASP A 68 11.82 8.05 2.45
C ASP A 68 11.53 8.85 3.74
N ARG A 69 12.16 10.02 3.90
CA ARG A 69 12.12 10.81 5.12
C ARG A 69 11.15 11.99 5.08
N LEU A 70 10.82 12.50 3.89
CA LEU A 70 10.13 13.77 3.71
C LEU A 70 8.77 13.60 3.01
N TRP A 71 7.77 14.35 3.48
CA TRP A 71 6.50 14.53 2.78
C TRP A 71 6.59 15.71 1.82
N ASP A 72 5.60 15.88 0.95
CA ASP A 72 5.74 16.75 -0.22
C ASP A 72 6.12 18.21 0.11
N VAL A 73 5.64 18.75 1.24
CA VAL A 73 6.01 20.11 1.68
C VAL A 73 7.48 20.18 2.10
N GLU A 74 7.95 19.24 2.94
CA GLU A 74 9.35 19.22 3.35
C GLU A 74 10.29 18.79 2.20
N LEU A 75 9.81 17.92 1.31
CA LEU A 75 10.52 17.45 0.13
C LEU A 75 10.70 18.60 -0.86
N GLU A 76 9.68 19.42 -1.11
CA GLU A 76 9.82 20.63 -1.92
C GLU A 76 10.89 21.55 -1.33
N ALA A 77 10.85 21.80 -0.03
CA ALA A 77 11.84 22.65 0.63
C ALA A 77 13.27 22.09 0.47
N TRP A 78 13.43 20.77 0.58
CA TRP A 78 14.72 20.10 0.37
C TRP A 78 15.17 20.16 -1.10
N VAL A 79 14.27 19.86 -2.05
CA VAL A 79 14.56 19.95 -3.49
C VAL A 79 15.02 21.35 -3.84
N ARG A 80 14.33 22.40 -3.35
CA ARG A 80 14.71 23.79 -3.62
C ARG A 80 16.10 24.17 -3.07
N GLN A 81 16.55 23.51 -2.01
CA GLN A 81 17.87 23.73 -1.43
C GLN A 81 18.95 22.92 -2.16
N SER A 82 18.62 21.73 -2.65
CA SER A 82 19.55 20.80 -3.29
C SER A 82 19.71 21.03 -4.79
N MET A 83 18.68 21.56 -5.46
CA MET A 83 18.68 21.71 -6.92
C MET A 83 19.63 22.81 -7.40
N THR A 84 20.20 22.59 -8.58
CA THR A 84 21.13 23.54 -9.21
C THR A 84 20.49 24.37 -10.33
N CYS A 85 19.30 23.98 -10.80
CA CYS A 85 18.59 24.66 -11.88
C CYS A 85 17.94 25.98 -11.45
N SER A 86 17.90 26.94 -12.37
CA SER A 86 17.17 28.20 -12.23
C SER A 86 15.68 28.04 -12.55
N GLN A 87 14.87 29.04 -12.17
CA GLN A 87 13.45 29.07 -12.54
C GLN A 87 13.25 29.11 -14.07
N GLU A 88 14.11 29.81 -14.82
CA GLU A 88 14.04 29.82 -16.29
C GLU A 88 14.28 28.42 -16.89
N GLN A 89 15.18 27.63 -16.30
CA GLN A 89 15.41 26.25 -16.72
C GLN A 89 14.22 25.35 -16.40
N ILE A 90 13.59 25.54 -15.23
CA ILE A 90 12.36 24.83 -14.86
C ILE A 90 11.22 25.16 -15.84
N ASP A 91 11.02 26.45 -16.15
CA ASP A 91 9.96 26.88 -17.06
C ASP A 91 10.17 26.33 -18.47
N ALA A 92 11.42 26.36 -18.96
CA ALA A 92 11.79 25.79 -20.26
C ALA A 92 11.58 24.26 -20.29
N PHE A 93 12.00 23.55 -19.25
CA PHE A 93 11.78 22.12 -19.11
C PHE A 93 10.29 21.78 -19.10
N ASN A 94 9.50 22.48 -18.27
CA ASN A 94 8.06 22.27 -18.19
C ASN A 94 7.38 22.48 -19.53
N GLN A 95 7.72 23.57 -20.24
CA GLN A 95 7.17 23.86 -21.55
C GLN A 95 7.52 22.77 -22.57
N GLU A 96 8.77 22.29 -22.57
CA GLU A 96 9.19 21.20 -23.44
C GLU A 96 8.41 19.91 -23.16
N GLN A 97 8.36 19.47 -21.90
CA GLN A 97 7.69 18.22 -21.52
C GLN A 97 6.19 18.25 -21.83
N LEU A 98 5.52 19.37 -21.51
CA LEU A 98 4.08 19.52 -21.72
C LEU A 98 3.71 19.54 -23.21
N ALA A 99 4.61 19.99 -24.09
CA ALA A 99 4.40 20.07 -25.54
C ALA A 99 4.98 18.87 -26.31
N ARG A 100 5.68 17.94 -25.64
CA ARG A 100 6.41 16.85 -26.30
C ARG A 100 5.46 15.85 -26.94
N GLU A 101 5.51 15.72 -28.26
CA GLU A 101 4.78 14.70 -29.03
C GLU A 101 5.62 13.40 -29.20
N PRO A 102 4.97 12.24 -29.44
CA PRO A 102 5.67 11.00 -29.76
C PRO A 102 6.62 11.13 -30.98
N LEU A 103 7.88 10.76 -30.79
CA LEU A 103 8.94 10.95 -31.78
C LEU A 103 8.99 9.85 -32.84
N ASP A 104 8.52 8.64 -32.53
CA ASP A 104 8.56 7.48 -33.43
C ASP A 104 7.16 6.87 -33.69
N GLU A 105 7.11 6.02 -34.72
CA GLU A 105 5.87 5.36 -35.16
C GLU A 105 5.29 4.40 -34.12
N LEU A 106 6.13 3.78 -33.28
CA LEU A 106 5.66 2.89 -32.23
C LEU A 106 4.86 3.68 -31.20
N HIS A 107 5.41 4.78 -30.68
CA HIS A 107 4.76 5.60 -29.67
C HIS A 107 3.54 6.35 -30.24
N ARG A 108 3.55 6.77 -31.51
CA ARG A 108 2.34 7.30 -32.19
C ARG A 108 1.24 6.25 -32.31
N ARG A 109 1.60 4.98 -32.56
CA ARG A 109 0.63 3.88 -32.59
C ARG A 109 0.07 3.61 -31.20
N LEU A 110 0.91 3.50 -30.17
CA LEU A 110 0.48 3.29 -28.78
C LEU A 110 -0.45 4.42 -28.28
N LEU A 111 -0.14 5.68 -28.62
CA LEU A 111 -1.03 6.80 -28.31
C LEU A 111 -2.42 6.62 -28.96
N ARG A 112 -2.48 6.25 -30.25
CA ARG A 112 -3.76 6.00 -30.94
C ARG A 112 -4.54 4.86 -30.29
N GLU A 113 -3.87 3.75 -29.99
CA GLU A 113 -4.49 2.59 -29.31
C GLU A 113 -5.09 2.98 -27.96
N ARG A 114 -4.40 3.82 -27.17
CA ARG A 114 -4.92 4.36 -25.90
C ARG A 114 -6.11 5.29 -26.09
N ILE A 115 -6.08 6.18 -27.09
CA ILE A 115 -7.21 7.06 -27.41
C ILE A 115 -8.43 6.21 -27.79
N ASP A 116 -8.26 5.23 -28.68
CA ASP A 116 -9.36 4.35 -29.09
C ASP A 116 -9.95 3.57 -27.90
N ALA A 117 -9.11 3.15 -26.95
CA ALA A 117 -9.54 2.42 -25.77
C ALA A 117 -10.26 3.29 -24.72
N TYR A 118 -9.77 4.51 -24.47
CA TYR A 118 -10.16 5.28 -23.29
C TYR A 118 -10.83 6.63 -23.58
N ALA A 119 -10.61 7.21 -24.76
CA ALA A 119 -11.19 8.49 -25.18
C ALA A 119 -11.51 8.49 -26.68
N PRO A 120 -12.34 7.54 -27.18
CA PRO A 120 -12.53 7.34 -28.61
C PRO A 120 -13.05 8.61 -29.28
N GLY A 121 -12.36 9.02 -30.36
CA GLY A 121 -12.68 10.24 -31.11
C GLY A 121 -12.04 11.52 -30.57
N SER A 122 -11.26 11.46 -29.48
CA SER A 122 -10.51 12.61 -29.00
C SER A 122 -9.42 13.01 -29.99
N THR A 123 -9.35 14.31 -30.31
CA THR A 123 -8.26 14.93 -31.10
C THR A 123 -7.31 15.76 -30.25
N ASP A 124 -7.60 15.89 -28.95
CA ASP A 124 -6.92 16.86 -28.06
C ASP A 124 -5.74 16.23 -27.30
N ILE A 125 -5.58 14.91 -27.40
CA ILE A 125 -4.54 14.14 -26.70
C ILE A 125 -3.42 13.84 -27.69
N THR A 126 -2.41 14.70 -27.76
CA THR A 126 -1.31 14.57 -28.73
C THR A 126 0.07 14.37 -28.10
N THR A 127 0.23 14.69 -26.81
CA THR A 127 1.53 14.72 -26.15
C THR A 127 1.83 13.43 -25.37
N VAL A 128 3.12 13.19 -25.10
CA VAL A 128 3.58 12.03 -24.32
C VAL A 128 2.95 12.04 -22.92
N TYR A 129 2.93 13.20 -22.25
CA TYR A 129 2.32 13.33 -20.93
C TYR A 129 0.82 13.08 -20.97
N ALA A 130 0.09 13.67 -21.92
CA ALA A 130 -1.35 13.42 -22.06
C ALA A 130 -1.65 11.93 -22.38
N SER A 131 -0.77 11.26 -23.12
CA SER A 131 -0.86 9.80 -23.36
C SER A 131 -0.74 8.99 -22.07
N ILE A 132 0.24 9.32 -21.23
CA ILE A 132 0.48 8.64 -19.94
C ILE A 132 -0.70 8.90 -19.00
N GLU A 133 -1.19 10.13 -18.93
CA GLU A 133 -2.34 10.50 -18.12
C GLU A 133 -3.60 9.74 -18.51
N LEU A 134 -3.84 9.58 -19.82
CA LEU A 134 -4.96 8.79 -20.33
C LEU A 134 -4.82 7.31 -19.98
N ASP A 135 -3.60 6.76 -20.05
CA ASP A 135 -3.31 5.36 -19.74
C ASP A 135 -3.51 5.05 -18.26
N ASP A 136 -2.91 5.86 -17.39
CA ASP A 136 -3.06 5.76 -15.93
C ASP A 136 -4.53 5.93 -15.52
N TRP A 137 -5.21 6.93 -16.07
CA TRP A 137 -6.62 7.11 -15.78
C TRP A 137 -7.46 5.93 -16.27
N GLY A 138 -7.24 5.46 -17.50
CA GLY A 138 -7.96 4.32 -18.06
C GLY A 138 -7.75 3.02 -17.26
N ALA A 139 -6.53 2.78 -16.77
CA ALA A 139 -6.17 1.59 -16.03
C ALA A 139 -6.70 1.56 -14.58
N PHE A 140 -6.91 2.72 -13.95
CA PHE A 140 -7.23 2.80 -12.51
C PHE A 140 -8.56 3.50 -12.17
N ARG A 141 -9.27 4.10 -13.14
CA ARG A 141 -10.56 4.79 -12.90
C ARG A 141 -11.71 3.88 -12.47
N ASP A 142 -11.64 2.59 -12.81
CA ASP A 142 -12.69 1.62 -12.54
C ASP A 142 -12.21 0.62 -11.49
N GLU A 143 -13.08 0.24 -10.57
CA GLU A 143 -12.82 -0.81 -9.57
C GLU A 143 -13.81 -1.96 -9.74
N ASP A 144 -13.37 -3.18 -9.47
CA ASP A 144 -14.24 -4.36 -9.45
C ASP A 144 -14.34 -4.91 -8.02
N LEU A 145 -15.31 -4.40 -7.26
CA LEU A 145 -15.55 -4.84 -5.88
C LEU A 145 -16.36 -6.14 -5.78
N THR A 146 -16.62 -6.78 -6.92
CA THR A 146 -17.11 -8.17 -6.97
C THR A 146 -15.96 -9.18 -6.97
N ALA A 147 -14.75 -8.74 -7.34
CA ALA A 147 -13.57 -9.58 -7.46
C ALA A 147 -12.54 -9.37 -6.33
N ARG A 148 -12.56 -8.20 -5.67
CA ARG A 148 -11.66 -7.89 -4.55
C ARG A 148 -12.29 -6.89 -3.57
N PRO A 149 -11.89 -6.86 -2.29
CA PRO A 149 -12.41 -5.87 -1.38
C PRO A 149 -11.85 -4.46 -1.69
N PRO A 150 -12.57 -3.38 -1.32
CA PRO A 150 -12.00 -2.05 -1.30
C PRO A 150 -10.94 -1.97 -0.20
N ARG A 151 -10.03 -1.00 -0.28
CA ARG A 151 -8.93 -0.85 0.68
C ARG A 151 -9.43 -0.71 2.13
N THR A 152 -8.55 -0.98 3.10
CA THR A 152 -8.90 -0.91 4.53
C THR A 152 -9.41 0.48 4.91
N ALA A 153 -10.39 0.50 5.82
CA ALA A 153 -10.96 1.73 6.34
C ALA A 153 -9.97 2.55 7.19
N PHE A 154 -8.85 1.97 7.60
CA PHE A 154 -7.81 2.68 8.34
C PHE A 154 -6.95 3.62 7.46
N LEU A 155 -6.93 3.44 6.14
CA LEU A 155 -6.10 4.27 5.25
C LEU A 155 -6.53 5.75 5.28
N ARG A 156 -5.53 6.64 5.33
CA ARG A 156 -5.66 8.11 5.37
C ARG A 156 -5.05 8.81 4.15
N THR A 157 -4.77 8.06 3.08
CA THR A 157 -4.07 8.55 1.89
C THR A 157 -4.85 9.64 1.15
N VAL A 158 -6.18 9.62 1.24
CA VAL A 158 -7.06 10.66 0.68
C VAL A 158 -7.35 11.71 1.76
N ALA A 159 -6.78 12.91 1.59
CA ALA A 159 -6.99 14.09 2.45
C ALA A 159 -6.74 13.88 3.97
N GLY A 160 -6.01 12.84 4.37
CA GLY A 160 -5.78 12.51 5.79
C GLY A 160 -6.97 11.82 6.49
N ILE A 161 -8.02 11.45 5.75
CA ILE A 161 -9.30 10.98 6.32
C ILE A 161 -9.37 9.45 6.28
N VAL A 162 -9.64 8.83 7.43
CA VAL A 162 -9.91 7.38 7.49
C VAL A 162 -11.15 7.02 6.68
N GLY A 163 -11.10 5.93 5.94
CA GLY A 163 -12.22 5.45 5.13
C GLY A 163 -12.42 6.19 3.81
N ALA A 164 -11.76 7.33 3.57
CA ALA A 164 -11.92 8.08 2.33
C ALA A 164 -11.36 7.32 1.11
N ALA A 165 -10.21 6.64 1.26
CA ALA A 165 -9.66 5.76 0.22
C ALA A 165 -10.61 4.58 -0.09
N ARG A 166 -11.18 3.96 0.94
CA ARG A 166 -12.21 2.92 0.81
C ARG A 166 -13.46 3.44 0.11
N MET A 167 -13.90 4.65 0.44
CA MET A 167 -15.04 5.31 -0.20
C MET A 167 -14.76 5.62 -1.67
N ALA A 168 -13.53 6.01 -2.02
CA ALA A 168 -13.11 6.22 -3.40
C ALA A 168 -13.18 4.92 -4.22
N ASP A 169 -12.68 3.81 -3.67
CA ASP A 169 -12.76 2.50 -4.32
C ASP A 169 -14.23 2.10 -4.56
N LYS A 170 -15.11 2.33 -3.57
CA LYS A 170 -16.55 2.10 -3.69
C LYS A 170 -17.22 3.01 -4.70
N ALA A 171 -16.79 4.26 -4.81
CA ALA A 171 -17.31 5.19 -5.79
C ALA A 171 -16.96 4.73 -7.22
N ARG A 172 -15.69 4.36 -7.46
CA ARG A 172 -15.23 3.80 -8.73
C ARG A 172 -15.93 2.48 -9.06
N GLY A 173 -16.13 1.62 -8.06
CA GLY A 173 -16.88 0.36 -8.19
C GLY A 173 -18.36 0.57 -8.51
N LYS A 174 -19.00 1.56 -7.88
CA LYS A 174 -20.39 1.93 -8.20
C LYS A 174 -20.51 2.44 -9.64
N ARG A 175 -19.62 3.34 -10.03
CA ARG A 175 -19.62 3.94 -11.37
C ARG A 175 -19.37 2.93 -12.48
N SER A 176 -18.51 1.95 -12.24
CA SER A 176 -18.24 0.84 -13.18
C SER A 176 -19.32 -0.25 -13.16
N GLY A 177 -20.35 -0.14 -12.31
CA GLY A 177 -21.40 -1.16 -12.14
C GLY A 177 -20.94 -2.42 -11.39
N LYS A 178 -19.83 -2.35 -10.67
CA LYS A 178 -19.17 -3.46 -9.97
C LYS A 178 -18.98 -3.18 -8.47
N LEU A 179 -19.96 -2.55 -7.83
CA LEU A 179 -19.94 -2.26 -6.39
C LEU A 179 -20.04 -3.53 -5.53
N GLY A 180 -20.64 -4.61 -6.05
CA GLY A 180 -20.85 -5.85 -5.29
C GLY A 180 -21.82 -5.66 -4.12
N ALA A 181 -21.52 -6.29 -2.99
CA ALA A 181 -22.34 -6.25 -1.77
C ALA A 181 -22.12 -4.96 -0.93
N TYR A 182 -21.20 -4.09 -1.34
CA TYR A 182 -20.89 -2.87 -0.60
C TYR A 182 -21.98 -1.80 -0.76
N ARG A 183 -22.11 -0.94 0.25
CA ARG A 183 -23.03 0.22 0.25
C ARG A 183 -22.23 1.50 0.06
N TYR A 184 -22.67 2.44 -0.76
CA TYR A 184 -21.93 3.67 -1.05
C TYR A 184 -22.73 4.93 -0.68
N GLY A 185 -22.03 5.99 -0.27
CA GLY A 185 -22.65 7.28 0.02
C GLY A 185 -23.59 7.22 1.22
N ASP A 186 -24.81 7.72 1.07
CA ASP A 186 -25.78 7.82 2.18
C ASP A 186 -26.19 6.48 2.79
N ASP A 187 -26.02 5.37 2.05
CA ASP A 187 -26.31 4.01 2.53
C ASP A 187 -25.19 3.42 3.44
N SER A 188 -24.05 4.12 3.53
CA SER A 188 -22.91 3.76 4.37
C SER A 188 -22.71 4.81 5.46
N TYR A 189 -22.74 4.39 6.73
CA TYR A 189 -22.52 5.29 7.86
C TYR A 189 -21.17 6.02 7.76
N VAL A 190 -20.11 5.30 7.40
CA VAL A 190 -18.74 5.87 7.28
C VAL A 190 -18.71 6.91 6.16
N ASP A 191 -19.23 6.57 4.98
CA ASP A 191 -19.20 7.43 3.79
C ASP A 191 -20.00 8.71 4.06
N ARG A 192 -21.23 8.59 4.58
CA ARG A 192 -22.07 9.73 4.90
C ARG A 192 -21.39 10.68 5.90
N THR A 193 -20.76 10.17 6.96
CA THR A 193 -20.07 11.02 7.94
C THR A 193 -18.84 11.72 7.33
N ILE A 194 -18.13 11.06 6.40
CA ILE A 194 -17.05 11.71 5.65
C ILE A 194 -17.63 12.81 4.74
N LEU A 195 -18.66 12.51 3.97
CA LEU A 195 -19.31 13.47 3.06
C LEU A 195 -19.90 14.68 3.80
N GLU A 196 -20.44 14.48 5.01
CA GLU A 196 -20.90 15.54 5.90
C GLU A 196 -19.75 16.49 6.32
N LEU A 197 -18.57 15.96 6.68
CA LEU A 197 -17.39 16.79 6.98
C LEU A 197 -16.95 17.59 5.74
N LEU A 198 -16.94 16.94 4.58
CA LEU A 198 -16.49 17.55 3.33
C LEU A 198 -17.52 18.55 2.77
N GLY A 199 -18.79 18.41 3.13
CA GLY A 199 -19.87 19.20 2.53
C GLY A 199 -20.12 18.83 1.06
N LEU A 200 -19.85 17.58 0.69
CA LEU A 200 -19.98 17.08 -0.68
C LEU A 200 -21.18 16.13 -0.82
N SER A 201 -21.81 16.11 -2.00
CA SER A 201 -22.77 15.06 -2.33
C SER A 201 -22.05 13.74 -2.66
N PRO A 202 -22.71 12.58 -2.51
CA PRO A 202 -22.17 11.32 -3.01
C PRO A 202 -21.82 11.37 -4.50
N GLN A 203 -22.59 12.09 -5.32
CA GLN A 203 -22.37 12.19 -6.76
C GLN A 203 -21.11 13.00 -7.10
N ASP A 204 -20.88 14.11 -6.39
CA ASP A 204 -19.69 14.95 -6.61
C ASP A 204 -18.41 14.19 -6.22
N PHE A 205 -18.46 13.48 -5.09
CA PHE A 205 -17.33 12.64 -4.68
C PHE A 205 -17.10 11.47 -5.65
N GLU A 206 -18.16 10.85 -6.18
CA GLU A 206 -18.06 9.79 -7.18
C GLU A 206 -17.39 10.26 -8.47
N GLU A 207 -17.77 11.42 -8.99
CA GLU A 207 -17.12 12.03 -10.15
C GLU A 207 -15.65 12.35 -9.86
N ALA A 208 -15.36 12.91 -8.69
CA ALA A 208 -13.99 13.25 -8.31
C ALA A 208 -13.09 12.02 -8.18
N ALA A 209 -13.56 10.96 -7.51
CA ALA A 209 -12.81 9.73 -7.34
C ALA A 209 -12.54 9.00 -8.67
N TRP A 210 -13.45 9.13 -9.64
CA TRP A 210 -13.26 8.57 -10.97
C TRP A 210 -12.31 9.39 -11.86
N ARG A 211 -12.31 10.73 -11.70
CA ARG A 211 -11.38 11.62 -12.42
C ARG A 211 -9.97 11.59 -11.84
N ASN A 212 -9.84 11.37 -10.54
CA ASN A 212 -8.57 11.42 -9.81
C ASN A 212 -8.30 10.05 -9.15
N PRO A 213 -7.80 9.06 -9.92
CA PRO A 213 -7.51 7.73 -9.38
C PRO A 213 -6.32 7.73 -8.40
N ASN A 214 -5.45 8.73 -8.45
CA ASN A 214 -4.40 8.94 -7.46
C ASN A 214 -4.97 9.64 -6.20
N ASP A 215 -4.68 9.09 -5.03
CA ASP A 215 -5.23 9.55 -3.76
C ASP A 215 -4.77 10.98 -3.37
N ALA A 216 -3.54 11.36 -3.74
CA ALA A 216 -3.02 12.70 -3.45
C ALA A 216 -3.75 13.76 -4.27
N GLU A 217 -3.98 13.49 -5.56
CA GLU A 217 -4.77 14.35 -6.45
C GLU A 217 -6.25 14.41 -6.07
N LEU A 218 -6.85 13.29 -5.65
CA LEU A 218 -8.19 13.31 -5.08
C LEU A 218 -8.23 14.17 -3.81
N GLY A 219 -7.20 14.07 -2.96
CA GLY A 219 -7.06 14.90 -1.78
C GLY A 219 -6.87 16.39 -2.08
N GLU A 220 -6.12 16.74 -3.13
CA GLU A 220 -5.97 18.11 -3.65
C GLU A 220 -7.33 18.65 -4.10
N TRP A 221 -8.04 17.91 -4.96
CA TRP A 221 -9.38 18.29 -5.41
C TRP A 221 -10.35 18.49 -4.24
N ILE A 222 -10.36 17.57 -3.26
CA ILE A 222 -11.21 17.68 -2.07
C ILE A 222 -10.92 18.98 -1.29
N ARG A 223 -9.65 19.34 -1.11
CA ARG A 223 -9.25 20.58 -0.44
C ARG A 223 -9.65 21.85 -1.20
N GLU A 224 -9.73 21.78 -2.53
CA GLU A 224 -10.21 22.89 -3.35
C GLU A 224 -11.74 23.07 -3.26
N GLN A 225 -12.49 21.97 -3.15
CA GLN A 225 -13.96 22.02 -3.11
C GLN A 225 -14.56 22.20 -1.72
N SER A 226 -13.79 21.91 -0.67
CA SER A 226 -14.29 21.79 0.72
C SER A 226 -13.52 22.66 1.69
N SER A 227 -14.17 23.17 2.73
CA SER A 227 -13.56 24.05 3.75
C SER A 227 -13.31 23.36 5.09
N PHE A 228 -12.89 22.09 5.08
CA PHE A 228 -12.55 21.36 6.30
C PHE A 228 -11.16 21.77 6.83
N THR A 229 -10.90 21.50 8.10
CA THR A 229 -9.61 21.79 8.75
C THR A 229 -8.92 20.51 9.17
N ALA A 230 -7.59 20.57 9.36
CA ALA A 230 -6.84 19.45 9.94
C ALA A 230 -7.40 19.02 11.31
N ALA A 231 -7.89 19.97 12.12
CA ALA A 231 -8.58 19.68 13.37
C ALA A 231 -9.90 18.92 13.14
N GLY A 232 -10.70 19.30 12.14
CA GLY A 232 -11.92 18.59 11.76
C GLY A 232 -11.65 17.16 11.31
N VAL A 233 -10.59 16.95 10.52
CA VAL A 233 -10.13 15.60 10.12
C VAL A 233 -9.70 14.78 11.33
N SER A 234 -8.92 15.38 12.24
CA SER A 234 -8.50 14.71 13.48
C SER A 234 -9.69 14.26 14.34
N VAL A 235 -10.69 15.14 14.52
CA VAL A 235 -11.94 14.81 15.22
C VAL A 235 -12.71 13.68 14.54
N LEU A 236 -12.86 13.75 13.21
CA LEU A 236 -13.53 12.70 12.44
C LEU A 236 -12.81 11.35 12.57
N ASN A 237 -11.49 11.34 12.41
CA ASN A 237 -10.68 10.13 12.51
C ASN A 237 -10.78 9.52 13.93
N ALA A 238 -10.73 10.35 14.98
CA ALA A 238 -10.88 9.92 16.37
C ALA A 238 -12.30 9.42 16.70
N HIS A 239 -13.31 9.87 15.95
CA HIS A 239 -14.69 9.40 16.08
C HIS A 239 -14.94 8.06 15.36
N LEU A 240 -14.43 7.90 14.14
CA LEU A 240 -14.70 6.72 13.31
C LEU A 240 -13.84 5.51 13.72
N THR A 241 -12.56 5.71 13.98
CA THR A 241 -11.59 4.62 14.21
C THR A 241 -11.96 3.70 15.39
N PRO A 242 -12.31 4.21 16.60
CA PRO A 242 -12.65 3.35 17.73
C PRO A 242 -14.12 2.92 17.76
N ARG A 243 -14.92 3.25 16.73
CA ARG A 243 -16.36 2.98 16.74
C ARG A 243 -16.62 1.48 16.74
N GLY A 244 -17.36 0.98 17.74
CA GLY A 244 -17.62 -0.44 17.92
C GLY A 244 -18.09 -0.78 19.33
N LEU A 245 -17.46 -1.76 19.96
CA LEU A 245 -17.85 -2.29 21.28
C LEU A 245 -17.83 -1.23 22.39
N ALA A 246 -16.87 -0.30 22.34
CA ALA A 246 -16.74 0.79 23.31
C ALA A 246 -17.73 1.95 23.08
N THR A 247 -18.50 1.91 21.99
CA THR A 247 -19.43 2.99 21.62
C THR A 247 -20.87 2.60 21.99
N ALA A 248 -21.42 3.26 23.01
CA ALA A 248 -22.65 2.84 23.68
C ALA A 248 -23.87 2.66 22.75
N ASP A 249 -24.03 3.50 21.73
CA ASP A 249 -25.16 3.47 20.79
C ASP A 249 -25.11 2.29 19.80
N VAL A 250 -23.93 1.72 19.56
CA VAL A 250 -23.74 0.63 18.58
C VAL A 250 -23.16 -0.65 19.14
N ALA A 251 -22.81 -0.70 20.43
CA ALA A 251 -22.13 -1.83 21.06
C ALA A 251 -22.89 -3.16 20.89
N GLU A 252 -24.23 -3.14 21.00
CA GLU A 252 -25.04 -4.35 20.85
C GLU A 252 -25.11 -4.84 19.40
N THR A 253 -25.39 -3.93 18.46
CA THR A 253 -25.38 -4.25 17.02
C THR A 253 -23.99 -4.73 16.57
N PHE A 254 -22.93 -4.13 17.12
CA PHE A 254 -21.56 -4.55 16.86
C PHE A 254 -21.30 -5.97 17.34
N ARG A 255 -21.66 -6.30 18.60
CA ARG A 255 -21.51 -7.68 19.13
C ARG A 255 -22.20 -8.69 18.23
N LYS A 256 -23.46 -8.44 17.88
CA LYS A 256 -24.21 -9.31 16.97
C LYS A 256 -23.47 -9.52 15.64
N ARG A 257 -22.99 -8.44 15.01
CA ARG A 257 -22.28 -8.55 13.73
C ARG A 257 -20.94 -9.27 13.87
N ARG A 258 -20.20 -9.04 14.95
CA ARG A 258 -18.94 -9.76 15.23
C ARG A 258 -19.20 -11.24 15.42
N ASP A 259 -20.24 -11.61 16.16
CA ASP A 259 -20.59 -13.02 16.39
C ASP A 259 -21.07 -13.71 15.09
N GLU A 260 -21.59 -12.95 14.11
CA GLU A 260 -21.92 -13.45 12.76
C GLU A 260 -20.68 -13.68 11.87
N VAL A 261 -19.65 -12.82 11.97
CA VAL A 261 -18.49 -12.81 11.07
C VAL A 261 -17.28 -13.57 11.65
N CYS A 262 -16.99 -13.36 12.93
CA CYS A 262 -15.83 -13.91 13.60
C CYS A 262 -16.12 -14.23 15.09
N PRO A 263 -17.02 -15.20 15.37
CA PRO A 263 -17.45 -15.54 16.74
C PRO A 263 -16.30 -15.91 17.69
N ASP A 264 -15.22 -16.47 17.15
CA ASP A 264 -14.04 -16.88 17.93
C ASP A 264 -13.00 -15.77 18.14
N ARG A 265 -13.33 -14.51 17.80
CA ARG A 265 -12.42 -13.35 17.86
C ARG A 265 -12.94 -12.27 18.82
N PRO A 266 -12.97 -12.52 20.15
CA PRO A 266 -13.43 -11.55 21.14
C PRO A 266 -12.53 -10.31 21.23
N ASP A 267 -11.29 -10.39 20.71
CA ASP A 267 -10.33 -9.30 20.58
C ASP A 267 -10.72 -8.24 19.54
N VAL A 268 -11.64 -8.55 18.62
CA VAL A 268 -12.16 -7.60 17.63
C VAL A 268 -13.17 -6.68 18.30
N THR A 269 -12.82 -5.38 18.37
CA THR A 269 -13.59 -4.40 19.15
C THR A 269 -14.11 -3.21 18.36
N THR A 270 -13.62 -3.01 17.13
CA THR A 270 -14.02 -1.90 16.25
C THR A 270 -14.61 -2.38 14.92
N TYR A 271 -15.49 -1.57 14.32
CA TYR A 271 -16.08 -1.88 13.02
C TYR A 271 -15.02 -1.96 11.90
N PHE A 272 -13.93 -1.19 11.97
CA PHE A 272 -12.88 -1.25 10.96
C PHE A 272 -12.12 -2.57 10.98
N GLU A 273 -11.76 -3.08 12.17
CA GLU A 273 -11.20 -4.44 12.30
C GLU A 273 -12.16 -5.50 11.78
N LEU A 274 -13.44 -5.37 12.11
CA LEU A 274 -14.47 -6.29 11.66
C LEU A 274 -14.66 -6.25 10.14
N MET A 275 -14.59 -5.07 9.51
CA MET A 275 -14.63 -4.91 8.05
C MET A 275 -13.44 -5.58 7.37
N ASP A 276 -12.22 -5.43 7.91
CA ASP A 276 -11.03 -6.06 7.34
C ASP A 276 -11.12 -7.59 7.40
N ILE A 277 -11.65 -8.15 8.50
CA ILE A 277 -11.89 -9.59 8.64
C ILE A 277 -13.00 -10.09 7.70
N ASP A 278 -14.12 -9.38 7.63
CA ASP A 278 -15.26 -9.70 6.74
C ASP A 278 -14.83 -9.67 5.27
N ASP A 279 -14.00 -8.68 4.90
CA ASP A 279 -13.40 -8.57 3.57
C ASP A 279 -12.47 -9.77 3.28
N GLU A 280 -11.51 -10.09 4.15
CA GLU A 280 -10.62 -11.26 3.96
C GLU A 280 -11.40 -12.57 3.81
N GLN A 281 -12.42 -12.80 4.65
CA GLN A 281 -13.24 -14.01 4.61
C GLN A 281 -14.13 -14.08 3.36
N SER A 282 -14.76 -12.98 2.97
CA SER A 282 -15.69 -12.94 1.83
C SER A 282 -15.00 -13.26 0.51
N PHE A 283 -13.71 -12.93 0.40
CA PHE A 283 -12.90 -13.19 -0.78
C PHE A 283 -11.95 -14.39 -0.64
N GLY A 284 -11.87 -15.00 0.55
CA GLY A 284 -10.97 -16.13 0.82
C GLY A 284 -9.49 -15.77 0.67
N ILE A 285 -9.12 -14.55 1.07
CA ILE A 285 -7.77 -14.02 0.91
C ILE A 285 -7.09 -13.76 2.26
N VAL A 286 -5.76 -13.70 2.23
CA VAL A 286 -4.95 -13.10 3.31
C VAL A 286 -4.41 -11.79 2.78
N ASP A 287 -4.67 -10.68 3.47
CA ASP A 287 -4.24 -9.34 3.07
C ASP A 287 -3.35 -8.69 4.13
N LEU A 288 -2.04 -8.75 3.91
CA LEU A 288 -1.06 -8.22 4.85
C LEU A 288 -0.94 -6.70 4.81
N ASN A 289 -1.69 -6.02 3.94
CA ASN A 289 -1.88 -4.56 4.04
C ASN A 289 -2.84 -4.17 5.17
N ARG A 290 -3.58 -5.14 5.73
CA ARG A 290 -4.58 -4.91 6.80
C ARG A 290 -4.07 -5.32 8.18
N ARG A 291 -3.10 -6.25 8.22
CA ARG A 291 -2.55 -6.81 9.45
C ARG A 291 -1.18 -7.45 9.19
N PRO A 292 -0.33 -7.56 10.21
CA PRO A 292 0.88 -8.36 10.10
C PRO A 292 0.53 -9.85 9.98
N PRO A 293 1.42 -10.65 9.38
CA PRO A 293 1.33 -12.10 9.50
C PRO A 293 1.62 -12.53 10.94
N ARG A 294 1.34 -13.79 11.29
CA ARG A 294 1.57 -14.31 12.64
C ARG A 294 3.00 -14.09 13.13
N SER A 295 3.16 -14.11 14.46
CA SER A 295 4.45 -13.79 15.12
C SER A 295 5.59 -14.62 14.55
N ALA A 296 6.76 -14.00 14.41
CA ALA A 296 7.98 -14.72 14.05
C ALA A 296 8.38 -15.76 15.11
N PHE A 297 7.92 -15.61 16.36
CA PHE A 297 8.13 -16.56 17.46
C PHE A 297 7.03 -17.65 17.56
N ASP A 298 6.06 -17.64 16.65
CA ASP A 298 5.00 -18.65 16.64
C ASP A 298 5.57 -20.02 16.26
N THR A 299 5.36 -21.00 17.14
CA THR A 299 5.78 -22.41 16.99
C THR A 299 4.58 -23.37 16.90
N SER A 300 3.36 -22.84 16.83
CA SER A 300 2.13 -23.64 16.82
C SER A 300 2.08 -24.63 15.65
N LEU A 301 2.75 -24.32 14.54
CA LEU A 301 2.82 -25.16 13.36
C LEU A 301 4.17 -25.88 13.28
N GLY A 302 4.14 -27.20 13.47
CA GLY A 302 5.31 -28.07 13.30
C GLY A 302 6.47 -27.80 14.27
N GLY A 303 6.24 -26.99 15.31
CA GLY A 303 7.29 -26.56 16.24
C GLY A 303 8.30 -25.58 15.64
N VAL A 304 8.10 -25.06 14.42
CA VAL A 304 9.07 -24.22 13.71
C VAL A 304 8.71 -22.75 13.86
N ASN A 305 9.62 -21.95 14.43
CA ASN A 305 9.49 -20.50 14.54
C ASN A 305 9.24 -19.88 13.16
N GLY A 306 8.14 -19.15 13.02
CA GLY A 306 7.83 -18.40 11.80
C GLY A 306 7.26 -19.23 10.66
N LEU A 307 6.99 -20.54 10.84
CA LEU A 307 6.30 -21.33 9.80
C LEU A 307 4.86 -20.82 9.56
N ALA A 308 4.13 -20.54 10.65
CA ALA A 308 2.81 -19.89 10.59
C ALA A 308 2.86 -18.54 9.87
N ARG A 309 3.89 -17.74 10.15
CA ARG A 309 4.16 -16.47 9.46
C ARG A 309 4.40 -16.67 7.96
N MET A 310 5.23 -17.65 7.59
CA MET A 310 5.53 -17.98 6.19
C MET A 310 4.30 -18.46 5.43
N ILE A 311 3.39 -19.20 6.09
CA ILE A 311 2.09 -19.58 5.51
C ILE A 311 1.25 -18.35 5.21
N ASP A 312 1.11 -17.43 6.17
CA ASP A 312 0.33 -16.20 5.96
C ASP A 312 0.90 -15.37 4.80
N LYS A 313 2.22 -15.22 4.75
CA LYS A 313 2.93 -14.52 3.69
C LYS A 313 2.76 -15.20 2.34
N GLY A 314 2.84 -16.53 2.28
CA GLY A 314 2.64 -17.27 1.05
C GLY A 314 1.20 -17.19 0.54
N ARG A 315 0.20 -17.22 1.43
CA ARG A 315 -1.21 -16.99 1.07
C ARG A 315 -1.43 -15.57 0.55
N ALA A 316 -0.81 -14.58 1.20
CA ALA A 316 -0.86 -13.19 0.77
C ALA A 316 -0.15 -12.96 -0.57
N HIS A 317 1.00 -13.61 -0.79
CA HIS A 317 1.71 -13.60 -2.07
C HIS A 317 0.83 -14.17 -3.19
N ASN A 318 0.20 -15.33 -2.97
CA ASN A 318 -0.73 -15.93 -3.93
C ASN A 318 -1.94 -15.03 -4.23
N ALA A 319 -2.37 -14.24 -3.25
CA ALA A 319 -3.48 -13.30 -3.39
C ALA A 319 -3.05 -11.91 -3.92
N ALA A 320 -1.76 -11.69 -4.21
CA ALA A 320 -1.21 -10.37 -4.55
C ALA A 320 -1.47 -9.29 -3.48
N HIS A 321 -1.47 -9.69 -2.22
CA HIS A 321 -1.71 -8.85 -1.04
C HIS A 321 -0.60 -8.99 0.02
N LEU A 322 0.64 -9.23 -0.43
CA LEU A 322 1.80 -9.39 0.44
C LEU A 322 2.17 -8.09 1.18
N GLY A 323 1.85 -6.92 0.62
CA GLY A 323 2.21 -5.62 1.18
C GLY A 323 3.72 -5.42 1.25
N ALA A 324 4.21 -4.77 2.32
CA ALA A 324 5.64 -4.50 2.53
C ALA A 324 6.45 -5.71 3.05
N TYR A 325 5.89 -6.92 3.00
CA TYR A 325 6.55 -8.13 3.46
C TYR A 325 7.31 -8.84 2.32
N TRP A 326 8.37 -9.56 2.65
CA TRP A 326 9.09 -10.44 1.70
C TRP A 326 8.70 -11.89 1.89
N PHE A 327 8.44 -12.64 0.83
CA PHE A 327 8.11 -14.06 0.90
C PHE A 327 9.18 -14.92 0.24
N GLY A 328 9.41 -16.14 0.76
CA GLY A 328 10.26 -17.12 0.11
C GLY A 328 11.75 -16.79 0.21
N GLU A 329 12.50 -16.97 -0.87
CA GLU A 329 13.96 -16.81 -0.86
C GLU A 329 14.40 -15.37 -0.55
N ASP A 330 13.56 -14.37 -0.82
CA ASP A 330 13.84 -12.96 -0.50
C ASP A 330 13.76 -12.70 1.01
N SER A 331 13.05 -13.54 1.77
CA SER A 331 13.00 -13.45 3.22
C SER A 331 14.08 -14.32 3.88
N GLY A 332 14.93 -13.70 4.70
CA GLY A 332 15.98 -14.41 5.43
C GLY A 332 15.46 -15.52 6.37
N PHE A 333 14.24 -15.39 6.89
CA PHE A 333 13.60 -16.42 7.71
C PHE A 333 13.01 -17.54 6.85
N ASP A 334 12.16 -17.20 5.88
CA ASP A 334 11.49 -18.18 5.03
C ASP A 334 12.51 -19.04 4.28
N ARG A 335 13.60 -18.44 3.76
CA ARG A 335 14.69 -19.17 3.10
C ARG A 335 15.26 -20.30 3.98
N ARG A 336 15.50 -20.05 5.27
CA ARG A 336 16.03 -21.06 6.21
C ARG A 336 15.01 -22.13 6.54
N ILE A 337 13.72 -21.76 6.61
CA ILE A 337 12.62 -22.72 6.78
C ILE A 337 12.50 -23.60 5.53
N LEU A 338 12.55 -23.02 4.33
CA LEU A 338 12.50 -23.72 3.05
C LEU A 338 13.71 -24.67 2.87
N GLU A 339 14.90 -24.25 3.27
CA GLU A 339 16.11 -25.09 3.32
C GLU A 339 15.93 -26.30 4.24
N LEU A 340 15.36 -26.11 5.45
CA LEU A 340 15.01 -27.23 6.32
C LEU A 340 14.03 -28.17 5.60
N LEU A 341 12.97 -27.64 5.01
CA LEU A 341 11.91 -28.43 4.36
C LEU A 341 12.33 -29.05 3.02
N ASN A 342 13.48 -28.66 2.47
CA ASN A 342 13.94 -29.01 1.12
C ASN A 342 12.88 -28.68 0.06
N LEU A 343 12.42 -27.43 0.07
CA LEU A 343 11.41 -26.88 -0.83
C LEU A 343 11.90 -25.57 -1.47
N SER A 344 11.41 -25.27 -2.67
CA SER A 344 11.44 -23.90 -3.19
C SER A 344 10.23 -23.10 -2.70
N SER A 345 10.32 -21.76 -2.73
CA SER A 345 9.15 -20.91 -2.45
C SER A 345 8.00 -21.16 -3.42
N ALA A 346 8.30 -21.47 -4.69
CA ALA A 346 7.30 -21.79 -5.71
C ALA A 346 6.55 -23.09 -5.38
N ASP A 347 7.25 -24.14 -4.92
CA ASP A 347 6.61 -25.38 -4.48
C ASP A 347 5.74 -25.14 -3.25
N PHE A 348 6.21 -24.32 -2.31
CA PHE A 348 5.45 -23.98 -1.10
C PHE A 348 4.20 -23.15 -1.45
N ALA A 349 4.32 -22.13 -2.28
CA ALA A 349 3.20 -21.32 -2.76
C ALA A 349 2.16 -22.16 -3.51
N SER A 350 2.60 -23.10 -4.35
CA SER A 350 1.72 -24.05 -5.05
C SER A 350 0.97 -24.96 -4.07
N ALA A 351 1.62 -25.41 -2.99
CA ALA A 351 0.97 -26.20 -1.96
C ALA A 351 -0.08 -25.40 -1.18
N LEU A 352 0.19 -24.12 -0.88
CA LEU A 352 -0.79 -23.26 -0.21
C LEU A 352 -2.07 -23.03 -1.03
N ALA A 353 -1.98 -23.10 -2.36
CA ALA A 353 -3.15 -23.04 -3.25
C ALA A 353 -3.98 -24.34 -3.24
N GLN A 354 -3.47 -25.44 -2.68
CA GLN A 354 -4.14 -26.73 -2.59
C GLN A 354 -4.59 -27.07 -1.17
N HIS A 355 -4.15 -26.31 -0.17
CA HIS A 355 -4.37 -26.57 1.25
C HIS A 355 -4.80 -25.29 1.96
N ASP A 356 -6.10 -25.16 2.23
CA ASP A 356 -6.71 -23.94 2.77
C ASP A 356 -6.54 -23.77 4.29
N THR A 357 -6.16 -24.84 5.00
CA THR A 357 -6.02 -24.86 6.45
C THR A 357 -4.58 -25.13 6.88
N ASP A 358 -4.22 -24.65 8.07
CA ASP A 358 -2.91 -24.91 8.65
C ASP A 358 -2.69 -26.43 8.88
N GLU A 359 -3.73 -27.15 9.31
CA GLU A 359 -3.69 -28.61 9.46
C GLU A 359 -3.45 -29.31 8.13
N GLY A 360 -4.06 -28.81 7.05
CA GLY A 360 -3.84 -29.31 5.70
C GLY A 360 -2.39 -29.12 5.25
N VAL A 361 -1.82 -27.94 5.49
CA VAL A 361 -0.41 -27.64 5.17
C VAL A 361 0.53 -28.51 6.00
N LEU A 362 0.30 -28.67 7.30
CA LEU A 362 1.10 -29.55 8.16
C LEU A 362 1.04 -31.00 7.71
N SER A 363 -0.14 -31.50 7.34
CA SER A 363 -0.30 -32.85 6.81
C SER A 363 0.45 -33.04 5.50
N TRP A 364 0.47 -32.04 4.62
CA TRP A 364 1.21 -32.07 3.36
C TRP A 364 2.73 -32.06 3.56
N LEU A 365 3.21 -31.27 4.52
CA LEU A 365 4.62 -31.24 4.89
C LEU A 365 5.09 -32.62 5.35
N GLY A 366 4.27 -33.33 6.15
CA GLY A 366 4.44 -34.74 6.49
C GLY A 366 5.86 -35.10 6.94
N ASP A 367 6.49 -36.04 6.23
CA ASP A 367 7.84 -36.54 6.51
C ASP A 367 8.94 -35.46 6.47
N ARG A 368 8.68 -34.27 5.90
CA ARG A 368 9.66 -33.16 5.90
C ARG A 368 9.90 -32.57 7.28
N LEU A 369 8.92 -32.72 8.19
CA LEU A 369 9.00 -32.28 9.57
C LEU A 369 9.01 -33.46 10.55
N GLN A 370 8.41 -34.59 10.20
CA GLN A 370 8.31 -35.75 11.09
C GLN A 370 9.70 -36.32 11.46
N GLY A 371 9.98 -36.44 12.76
CA GLY A 371 11.22 -37.04 13.27
C GLY A 371 12.46 -36.14 13.20
N ARG A 372 12.29 -34.84 12.91
CA ARG A 372 13.38 -33.85 12.78
C ARG A 372 13.44 -32.87 13.93
N ASP A 373 13.07 -33.32 15.12
CA ASP A 373 12.95 -32.46 16.32
C ASP A 373 14.27 -31.75 16.65
N THR A 374 15.42 -32.41 16.39
CA THR A 374 16.74 -31.83 16.65
C THR A 374 17.07 -30.71 15.67
N GLU A 375 16.80 -30.92 14.38
CA GLU A 375 17.01 -29.92 13.33
C GLU A 375 16.05 -28.73 13.48
N VAL A 376 14.79 -28.98 13.84
CA VAL A 376 13.80 -27.93 14.15
C VAL A 376 14.27 -27.10 15.35
N ALA A 377 14.73 -27.73 16.43
CA ALA A 377 15.27 -27.01 17.58
C ALA A 377 16.52 -26.17 17.23
N ALA A 378 17.43 -26.71 16.42
CA ALA A 378 18.62 -26.00 15.96
C ALA A 378 18.26 -24.81 15.05
N LEU A 379 17.30 -24.98 14.13
CA LEU A 379 16.78 -23.90 13.30
C LEU A 379 16.15 -22.80 14.16
N ASN A 380 15.28 -23.17 15.11
CA ASN A 380 14.62 -22.20 15.99
C ASN A 380 15.63 -21.37 16.78
N GLN A 381 16.67 -22.02 17.33
CA GLN A 381 17.73 -21.32 18.03
C GLN A 381 18.49 -20.36 17.10
N THR A 382 18.75 -20.78 15.86
CA THR A 382 19.41 -19.95 14.84
C THR A 382 18.57 -18.73 14.47
N LEU A 383 17.26 -18.89 14.27
CA LEU A 383 16.36 -17.80 13.91
C LEU A 383 16.24 -16.77 15.03
N VAL A 384 16.10 -17.22 16.29
CA VAL A 384 16.01 -16.35 17.47
C VAL A 384 17.30 -15.57 17.68
N ALA A 385 18.46 -16.21 17.47
CA ALA A 385 19.77 -15.61 17.68
C ALA A 385 20.32 -14.87 16.42
N LEU A 386 19.51 -14.70 15.37
CA LEU A 386 19.97 -14.10 14.13
C LEU A 386 20.25 -12.60 14.34
N THR A 387 21.54 -12.25 14.29
CA THR A 387 22.07 -10.90 14.49
C THR A 387 22.84 -10.44 13.24
N PRO A 388 23.10 -9.12 13.10
CA PRO A 388 23.89 -8.58 12.01
C PRO A 388 25.32 -9.16 11.93
N GLY A 389 25.68 -9.69 10.76
CA GLY A 389 27.03 -10.21 10.49
C GLY A 389 28.04 -9.17 9.96
N SER A 390 27.59 -7.96 9.64
CA SER A 390 28.43 -6.85 9.17
C SER A 390 27.93 -5.51 9.73
N ASP A 391 28.77 -4.47 9.65
CA ASP A 391 28.39 -3.12 10.12
C ASP A 391 27.28 -2.49 9.27
N GLU A 392 27.26 -2.77 7.97
CA GLU A 392 26.19 -2.36 7.06
C GLU A 392 24.83 -2.94 7.50
N VAL A 393 24.79 -4.26 7.70
CA VAL A 393 23.59 -4.99 8.15
C VAL A 393 23.20 -4.56 9.58
N ARG A 394 24.18 -4.16 10.41
CA ARG A 394 23.93 -3.58 11.73
C ARG A 394 23.29 -2.20 11.61
N GLY A 395 23.74 -1.38 10.67
CA GLY A 395 23.13 -0.10 10.32
C GLY A 395 21.66 -0.27 9.94
N TYR A 396 21.35 -1.26 9.10
CA TYR A 396 19.97 -1.61 8.73
C TYR A 396 19.12 -1.96 9.96
N LEU A 397 19.59 -2.85 10.85
CA LEU A 397 18.85 -3.20 12.06
C LEU A 397 18.62 -1.98 12.96
N ILE A 398 19.64 -1.15 13.19
CA ILE A 398 19.53 0.06 14.01
C ILE A 398 18.53 1.04 13.40
N ALA A 399 18.53 1.22 12.07
CA ALA A 399 17.58 2.06 11.37
C ALA A 399 16.15 1.52 11.52
N GLY A 400 15.95 0.21 11.35
CA GLY A 400 14.68 -0.46 11.57
C GLY A 400 14.14 -0.28 12.99
N VAL A 401 14.97 -0.51 14.01
CA VAL A 401 14.61 -0.31 15.42
C VAL A 401 14.21 1.14 15.68
N LYS A 402 15.01 2.11 15.21
CA LYS A 402 14.68 3.54 15.34
C LYS A 402 13.39 3.90 14.60
N GLY A 403 13.14 3.29 13.45
CA GLY A 403 11.90 3.47 12.72
C GLY A 403 10.71 2.97 13.53
N ALA A 404 10.79 1.74 14.06
CA ALA A 404 9.71 1.10 14.79
C ALA A 404 9.49 1.72 16.18
N ASP A 405 10.50 1.66 17.04
CA ASP A 405 10.50 2.22 18.40
C ASP A 405 11.93 2.66 18.81
N PRO A 406 12.25 3.97 18.73
CA PRO A 406 13.55 4.51 19.14
C PRO A 406 13.96 4.21 20.58
N ALA A 407 13.00 3.92 21.48
CA ALA A 407 13.29 3.61 22.88
C ALA A 407 13.84 2.19 23.07
N ARG A 408 13.68 1.30 22.08
CA ARG A 408 14.06 -0.12 22.15
C ARG A 408 15.49 -0.38 21.66
N SER A 409 16.46 0.38 22.18
CA SER A 409 17.89 0.19 21.88
C SER A 409 18.45 -1.15 22.38
N ASP A 410 17.66 -1.93 23.13
CA ASP A 410 17.96 -3.29 23.57
C ASP A 410 17.81 -4.35 22.47
N ILE A 411 17.14 -4.02 21.34
CA ILE A 411 16.92 -4.96 20.25
C ILE A 411 18.18 -5.11 19.40
N ASP A 412 18.73 -6.32 19.35
CA ASP A 412 19.92 -6.66 18.56
C ASP A 412 19.72 -7.85 17.59
N THR A 413 18.53 -8.49 17.60
CA THR A 413 18.17 -9.59 16.69
C THR A 413 17.09 -9.18 15.69
N PHE A 414 17.12 -9.78 14.49
CA PHE A 414 16.11 -9.53 13.46
C PHE A 414 14.71 -9.99 13.87
N MET A 415 14.61 -11.07 14.64
CA MET A 415 13.32 -11.61 15.06
C MET A 415 12.64 -10.70 16.10
N ALA A 416 13.42 -10.11 17.01
CA ALA A 416 12.92 -9.10 17.94
C ALA A 416 12.53 -7.79 17.23
N LEU A 417 13.33 -7.34 16.26
CA LEU A 417 12.94 -6.20 15.40
C LEU A 417 11.63 -6.48 14.67
N THR A 418 11.47 -7.66 14.08
CA THR A 418 10.24 -8.06 13.35
C THR A 418 9.00 -7.99 14.24
N GLN A 419 9.09 -8.50 15.47
CA GLN A 419 7.97 -8.44 16.41
C GLN A 419 7.56 -7.00 16.76
N VAL A 420 8.54 -6.12 17.00
CA VAL A 420 8.24 -4.71 17.29
C VAL A 420 7.73 -3.97 16.06
N ASP A 421 8.26 -4.26 14.88
CA ASP A 421 7.79 -3.66 13.64
C ASP A 421 6.34 -4.04 13.32
N ASP A 422 5.94 -5.30 13.54
CA ASP A 422 4.55 -5.75 13.38
C ASP A 422 3.58 -5.03 14.36
N ASP A 423 4.00 -4.88 15.63
CA ASP A 423 3.22 -4.16 16.64
C ASP A 423 3.04 -2.67 16.26
N VAL A 424 4.11 -2.07 15.72
CA VAL A 424 4.13 -0.68 15.28
C VAL A 424 3.37 -0.50 13.97
N PHE A 425 3.42 -1.45 13.03
CA PHE A 425 2.62 -1.43 11.80
C PHE A 425 1.14 -1.29 12.13
N LEU A 426 0.63 -2.15 13.02
CA LEU A 426 -0.76 -2.10 13.49
C LEU A 426 -1.07 -0.78 14.18
N ALA A 427 -0.18 -0.31 15.05
CA ALA A 427 -0.36 0.97 15.71
C ALA A 427 -0.44 2.10 14.67
N ARG A 428 0.50 2.19 13.72
CA ARG A 428 0.54 3.25 12.70
C ARG A 428 -0.70 3.27 11.83
N LEU A 429 -1.18 2.10 11.41
CA LEU A 429 -2.41 1.97 10.64
C LEU A 429 -3.61 2.53 11.45
N ARG A 430 -3.64 2.30 12.75
CA ARG A 430 -4.74 2.71 13.65
C ARG A 430 -4.60 4.14 14.21
N THR A 431 -3.40 4.69 14.38
CA THR A 431 -3.15 5.82 15.30
C THR A 431 -2.40 7.04 14.75
N ARG A 432 -1.86 7.07 13.51
CA ARG A 432 -1.07 8.25 13.04
C ARG A 432 -1.88 9.54 12.86
N VAL A 433 -2.14 10.24 13.96
CA VAL A 433 -2.64 11.62 14.05
C VAL A 433 -1.67 12.57 13.38
#